data_AF-A0AAW7KTV6-F1
#
_entry.id   AF-A0AAW7KTV6-F1
#
_cell.length_a   1.000
_cell.length_b   1.000
_cell.length_c   1.000
_cell.angle_alpha   90.00
_cell.angle_beta   90.00
_cell.angle_gamma   90.00
#
_symmetry.space_group_name_H-M   'P 1'
#
loop_
_entity.id
_entity.type
_entity.pdbx_description
1 polymer ?
#
loop_
_entity_poly.entity_id
_entity_poly.type
_entity_poly.pdbx_seq_one_letter_code
_entity_poly.pdbx_strand_id
1 'polypeptide(L)'
;MISPQAIKTKPLSPTTVCIAAQVLKKTTAHNFSKAANSYSQHANVQKQAANDLFKLITANPKRLCVDLGAGPLVNTQALRALFGQVVAIDLSFNMLKSSDLNTPKLCADMDNLPLQANSIDVLFSNFALQWSTNFEILMHSLYQALKPGGQAYISTVVAGSLNEIKTAFAVLDSHNHINQFASHNNINQSVEKAGFKINASKKVIYTDQHSSALAAIKSIKAIGATAQNHATSRRGLLTKSALQKVCDAYPIINNKAHVSYHVVLLSLEKAQ
;
A
#
# COMPACT_ATOMS: atom_id res chain seq x y z
N MET A 1 31.28 -1.23 -37.27
CA MET A 1 30.49 -1.94 -36.22
C MET A 1 31.01 -1.50 -34.86
N ILE A 2 30.33 -0.58 -34.18
CA ILE A 2 30.72 -0.11 -32.84
C ILE A 2 29.82 -0.82 -31.83
N SER A 3 30.45 -1.56 -30.92
CA SER A 3 29.78 -2.35 -29.87
C SER A 3 29.18 -1.42 -28.80
N PRO A 4 27.94 -1.62 -28.33
CA PRO A 4 27.37 -0.82 -27.25
C PRO A 4 27.98 -1.24 -25.91
N GLN A 5 28.72 -0.33 -25.27
CA GLN A 5 29.16 -0.48 -23.89
C GLN A 5 27.92 -0.51 -22.97
N ALA A 6 27.69 -1.66 -22.34
CA ALA A 6 26.71 -1.80 -21.29
C ALA A 6 27.09 -0.88 -20.11
N ILE A 7 26.23 0.10 -19.82
CA ILE A 7 26.32 0.91 -18.60
C ILE A 7 26.08 -0.03 -17.42
N LYS A 8 27.15 -0.52 -16.81
CA LYS A 8 27.10 -1.24 -15.53
C LYS A 8 26.71 -0.24 -14.45
N THR A 9 25.45 -0.22 -14.05
CA THR A 9 24.98 0.54 -12.88
C THR A 9 25.64 -0.06 -11.64
N LYS A 10 26.59 0.67 -11.04
CA LYS A 10 27.24 0.29 -9.78
C LYS A 10 26.17 0.25 -8.67
N PRO A 11 26.11 -0.79 -7.82
CA PRO A 11 25.15 -0.84 -6.72
C PRO A 11 25.38 0.32 -5.75
N LEU A 12 24.30 0.90 -5.26
CA LEU A 12 24.32 2.02 -4.33
C LEU A 12 24.91 1.59 -2.98
N SER A 13 25.62 2.50 -2.30
CA SER A 13 26.14 2.24 -0.96
C SER A 13 25.01 2.10 0.08
N PRO A 14 25.19 1.36 1.19
CA PRO A 14 24.16 1.20 2.23
C PRO A 14 23.63 2.54 2.77
N THR A 15 24.50 3.54 2.95
CA THR A 15 24.13 4.90 3.38
C THR A 15 23.24 5.59 2.34
N THR A 16 23.56 5.44 1.05
CA THR A 16 22.75 6.00 -0.04
C THR A 16 21.37 5.33 -0.15
N VAL A 17 21.30 4.02 0.09
CA VAL A 17 20.03 3.27 0.15
C VAL A 17 19.15 3.77 1.31
N CYS A 18 19.74 3.97 2.49
CA CYS A 18 19.03 4.49 3.67
C CYS A 18 18.46 5.90 3.43
N ILE A 19 19.26 6.81 2.86
CA ILE A 19 18.81 8.17 2.54
C ILE A 19 17.68 8.15 1.50
N ALA A 20 17.80 7.33 0.45
CA ALA A 20 16.77 7.21 -0.59
C ALA A 20 15.44 6.68 -0.01
N ALA A 21 15.50 5.68 0.87
CA ALA A 21 14.33 5.16 1.57
C ALA A 21 13.64 6.24 2.42
N GLN A 22 14.43 7.04 3.15
CA GLN A 22 13.90 8.10 4.00
C GLN A 22 13.26 9.24 3.18
N VAL A 23 13.83 9.60 2.04
CA VAL A 23 13.26 10.57 1.10
C VAL A 23 11.95 10.06 0.49
N LEU A 24 11.89 8.78 0.12
CA LEU A 24 10.66 8.14 -0.36
C LEU A 24 9.58 8.20 0.71
N LYS A 25 9.88 7.82 1.95
CA LYS A 25 8.94 7.87 3.08
C LYS A 25 8.40 9.27 3.33
N LYS A 26 9.26 10.29 3.36
CA LYS A 26 8.83 11.70 3.50
C LYS A 26 7.92 12.14 2.34
N THR A 27 8.25 11.75 1.11
CA THR A 27 7.45 12.07 -0.08
C THR A 27 6.09 11.39 -0.03
N THR A 28 6.05 10.11 0.35
CA THR A 28 4.83 9.33 0.54
C THR A 28 3.96 9.96 1.62
N ALA A 29 4.52 10.27 2.80
CA ALA A 29 3.81 10.94 3.88
C ALA A 29 3.22 12.28 3.45
N HIS A 30 3.98 13.09 2.71
CA HIS A 30 3.54 14.38 2.17
C HIS A 30 2.39 14.25 1.17
N ASN A 31 2.49 13.31 0.22
CA ASN A 31 1.46 13.10 -0.80
C ASN A 31 0.16 12.62 -0.17
N PHE A 32 0.21 11.69 0.79
CA PHE A 32 -0.96 11.28 1.56
C PHE A 32 -1.52 12.43 2.40
N SER A 33 -0.67 13.20 3.07
CA SER A 33 -1.09 14.36 3.86
C SER A 33 -1.85 15.39 3.02
N LYS A 34 -1.48 15.58 1.75
CA LYS A 34 -2.22 16.45 0.80
C LYS A 34 -3.54 15.85 0.35
N ALA A 35 -3.61 14.54 0.20
CA ALA A 35 -4.80 13.83 -0.26
C ALA A 35 -5.85 13.62 0.85
N ALA A 36 -5.50 13.80 2.13
CA ALA A 36 -6.33 13.43 3.28
C ALA A 36 -7.81 13.85 3.16
N ASN A 37 -8.09 15.10 2.78
CA ASN A 37 -9.45 15.63 2.68
C ASN A 37 -10.29 15.03 1.52
N SER A 38 -9.64 14.56 0.45
CA SER A 38 -10.31 13.96 -0.71
C SER A 38 -10.15 12.44 -0.79
N TYR A 39 -9.32 11.84 0.06
CA TYR A 39 -8.94 10.43 -0.01
C TYR A 39 -10.16 9.51 0.01
N SER A 40 -11.04 9.70 0.99
CA SER A 40 -12.23 8.87 1.18
C SER A 40 -13.20 8.89 -0.01
N GLN A 41 -13.20 9.97 -0.81
CA GLN A 41 -14.05 10.09 -2.01
C GLN A 41 -13.51 9.30 -3.21
N HIS A 42 -12.21 9.00 -3.21
CA HIS A 42 -11.52 8.35 -4.32
C HIS A 42 -11.02 6.95 -4.00
N ALA A 43 -11.15 6.51 -2.74
CA ALA A 43 -10.62 5.23 -2.24
C ALA A 43 -11.63 4.06 -2.38
N ASN A 44 -12.27 3.91 -3.54
CA ASN A 44 -13.31 2.90 -3.76
C ASN A 44 -12.78 1.47 -3.66
N VAL A 45 -11.66 1.18 -4.33
CA VAL A 45 -11.01 -0.12 -4.29
C VAL A 45 -10.54 -0.48 -2.87
N GLN A 46 -10.00 0.48 -2.13
CA GLN A 46 -9.56 0.30 -0.75
C GLN A 46 -10.74 -0.06 0.15
N LYS A 47 -11.91 0.56 -0.06
CA LYS A 47 -13.14 0.22 0.65
C LYS A 47 -13.63 -1.19 0.33
N GLN A 48 -13.60 -1.59 -0.95
CA GLN A 48 -13.97 -2.95 -1.35
C GLN A 48 -13.05 -4.00 -0.70
N ALA A 49 -11.74 -3.78 -0.75
CA ALA A 49 -10.78 -4.67 -0.12
C ALA A 49 -10.92 -4.72 1.41
N ALA A 50 -11.18 -3.58 2.06
CA ALA A 50 -11.47 -3.54 3.49
C ALA A 50 -12.71 -4.36 3.82
N ASN A 51 -13.81 -4.21 3.07
CA ASN A 51 -15.04 -4.97 3.28
C ASN A 51 -14.81 -6.49 3.18
N ASP A 52 -14.04 -6.94 2.18
CA ASP A 52 -13.71 -8.36 2.05
C ASP A 52 -12.78 -8.85 3.16
N LEU A 53 -11.87 -8.00 3.64
CA LEU A 53 -10.99 -8.30 4.76
C LEU A 53 -11.77 -8.38 6.09
N PHE A 54 -12.73 -7.49 6.32
CA PHE A 54 -13.61 -7.50 7.50
C PHE A 54 -14.41 -8.80 7.62
N LYS A 55 -14.78 -9.45 6.51
CA LYS A 55 -15.48 -10.75 6.52
C LYS A 55 -14.64 -11.88 7.10
N LEU A 56 -13.32 -11.72 7.19
CA LEU A 56 -12.41 -12.71 7.79
C LEU A 56 -12.26 -12.51 9.30
N ILE A 57 -12.71 -11.37 9.83
CA ILE A 57 -12.50 -10.99 11.23
C ILE A 57 -13.54 -11.66 12.12
N THR A 58 -13.07 -12.26 13.20
CA THR A 58 -13.93 -12.64 14.32
C THR A 58 -13.86 -11.56 15.40
N ALA A 59 -15.01 -10.96 15.71
CA ALA A 59 -15.09 -9.91 16.73
C ALA A 59 -14.67 -10.45 18.11
N ASN A 60 -13.92 -9.65 18.85
CA ASN A 60 -13.56 -9.96 20.23
C ASN A 60 -13.36 -8.67 21.03
N PRO A 61 -14.35 -8.23 21.82
CA PRO A 61 -14.30 -6.97 22.55
C PRO A 61 -13.25 -6.95 23.68
N LYS A 62 -12.56 -8.06 23.96
CA LYS A 62 -11.49 -8.13 24.96
C LYS A 62 -10.09 -7.94 24.38
N ARG A 63 -9.96 -7.88 23.05
CA ARG A 63 -8.67 -7.82 22.34
C ARG A 63 -8.29 -6.39 21.97
N LEU A 64 -6.98 -6.11 22.04
CA LEU A 64 -6.36 -4.90 21.51
C LEU A 64 -6.07 -5.07 20.01
N CYS A 65 -6.65 -4.19 19.20
CA CYS A 65 -6.41 -4.12 17.77
C CYS A 65 -5.50 -2.95 17.40
N VAL A 66 -4.57 -3.16 16.48
CA VAL A 66 -3.84 -2.09 15.79
C VAL A 66 -4.36 -1.96 14.36
N ASP A 67 -4.78 -0.76 13.97
CA ASP A 67 -5.05 -0.38 12.58
C ASP A 67 -3.78 0.28 12.01
N LEU A 68 -3.02 -0.45 11.20
CA LEU A 68 -1.73 -0.02 10.66
C LEU A 68 -1.87 0.53 9.24
N GLY A 69 -1.48 1.78 9.04
CA GLY A 69 -1.83 2.56 7.86
C GLY A 69 -3.30 2.99 7.89
N ALA A 70 -3.74 3.49 9.06
CA ALA A 70 -5.13 3.78 9.35
C ALA A 70 -5.76 4.87 8.45
N GLY A 71 -4.93 5.68 7.78
CA GLY A 71 -5.39 6.74 6.90
C GLY A 71 -6.35 7.70 7.64
N PRO A 72 -7.48 8.08 7.02
CA PRO A 72 -8.47 8.97 7.64
C PRO A 72 -9.38 8.28 8.68
N LEU A 73 -8.97 7.14 9.23
CA LEU A 73 -9.65 6.39 10.30
C LEU A 73 -11.00 5.75 9.92
N VAL A 74 -11.28 5.61 8.62
CA VAL A 74 -12.51 4.96 8.12
C VAL A 74 -12.61 3.51 8.62
N ASN A 75 -11.53 2.74 8.49
CA ASN A 75 -11.50 1.35 8.97
C ASN A 75 -11.41 1.28 10.50
N THR A 76 -10.68 2.21 11.13
CA THR A 76 -10.58 2.32 12.58
C THR A 76 -11.96 2.44 13.23
N GLN A 77 -12.87 3.22 12.64
CA GLN A 77 -14.23 3.36 13.15
C GLN A 77 -15.00 2.04 13.14
N ALA A 78 -14.88 1.24 12.08
CA ALA A 78 -15.51 -0.09 12.01
C ALA A 78 -14.86 -1.08 12.99
N LEU A 79 -13.52 -1.07 13.11
CA LEU A 79 -12.79 -1.94 14.04
C LEU A 79 -13.19 -1.72 15.51
N ARG A 80 -13.55 -0.48 15.89
CA ARG A 80 -14.02 -0.17 17.25
C ARG A 80 -15.34 -0.83 17.62
N ALA A 81 -16.13 -1.27 16.64
CA ALA A 81 -17.32 -2.07 16.90
C ALA A 81 -17.00 -3.56 17.16
N LEU A 82 -15.80 -4.01 16.79
CA LEU A 82 -15.39 -5.41 16.86
C LEU A 82 -14.43 -5.69 18.03
N PHE A 83 -13.68 -4.68 18.48
CA PHE A 83 -12.60 -4.82 19.46
C PHE A 83 -12.72 -3.79 20.58
N GLY A 84 -12.25 -4.15 21.77
CA GLY A 84 -12.38 -3.29 22.96
C GLY A 84 -11.53 -2.03 22.88
N GLN A 85 -10.36 -2.13 22.25
CA GLN A 85 -9.46 -1.00 22.03
C GLN A 85 -8.85 -1.09 20.64
N VAL A 86 -8.79 0.05 19.95
CA VAL A 86 -8.16 0.18 18.64
C VAL A 86 -7.13 1.29 18.67
N VAL A 87 -5.88 0.98 18.36
CA VAL A 87 -4.81 1.97 18.18
C VAL A 87 -4.62 2.18 16.69
N ALA A 88 -4.81 3.42 16.22
CA ALA A 88 -4.57 3.79 14.84
C ALA A 88 -3.12 4.25 14.66
N ILE A 89 -2.41 3.66 13.70
CA ILE A 89 -1.03 4.04 13.37
C ILE A 89 -0.99 4.44 11.90
N ASP A 90 -0.42 5.61 11.59
CA ASP A 90 -0.19 6.05 10.23
C ASP A 90 1.10 6.87 10.11
N LEU A 91 1.71 6.88 8.94
CA LEU A 91 2.89 7.68 8.65
C LEU A 91 2.55 9.19 8.53
N SER A 92 1.31 9.51 8.14
CA SER A 92 0.82 10.86 7.97
C SER A 92 0.04 11.34 9.19
N PHE A 93 0.57 12.36 9.85
CA PHE A 93 -0.15 13.08 10.91
C PHE A 93 -1.48 13.66 10.42
N ASN A 94 -1.53 14.20 9.21
CA ASN A 94 -2.75 14.79 8.64
C ASN A 94 -3.83 13.74 8.36
N MET A 95 -3.45 12.51 7.99
CA MET A 95 -4.40 11.40 7.87
C MET A 95 -5.06 11.12 9.22
N LEU A 96 -4.26 10.94 10.29
CA LEU A 96 -4.78 10.71 11.65
C LEU A 96 -5.63 11.86 12.19
N LYS A 97 -5.28 13.11 11.83
CA LYS A 97 -5.97 14.32 12.25
C LYS A 97 -7.26 14.61 11.45
N SER A 98 -7.45 14.01 10.28
CA SER A 98 -8.60 14.28 9.40
C SER A 98 -9.96 13.82 9.95
N SER A 99 -9.97 13.13 11.09
CA SER A 99 -11.18 12.63 11.74
C SER A 99 -11.15 12.90 13.24
N ASP A 100 -12.28 13.34 13.80
CA ASP A 100 -12.49 13.58 15.23
C ASP A 100 -12.73 12.28 16.02
N LEU A 101 -12.55 11.11 15.40
CA LEU A 101 -12.72 9.82 16.05
C LEU A 101 -11.81 9.72 17.29
N ASN A 102 -12.43 9.67 18.47
CA ASN A 102 -11.73 9.56 19.74
C ASN A 102 -11.20 8.13 19.93
N THR A 103 -9.94 7.91 19.60
CA THR A 103 -9.21 6.64 19.71
C THR A 103 -7.73 6.95 19.88
N PRO A 104 -6.91 6.08 20.49
CA PRO A 104 -5.47 6.27 20.50
C PRO A 104 -4.91 6.33 19.06
N LYS A 105 -4.12 7.36 18.76
CA LYS A 105 -3.50 7.58 17.45
C LYS A 105 -1.99 7.76 17.62
N LEU A 106 -1.21 7.14 16.74
CA LEU A 106 0.24 7.24 16.74
C LEU A 106 0.75 7.55 15.33
N CYS A 107 1.43 8.69 15.17
CA CYS A 107 2.13 9.00 13.93
C CYS A 107 3.49 8.30 13.93
N ALA A 108 3.63 7.22 13.17
CA ALA A 108 4.86 6.42 13.14
C ALA A 108 5.08 5.75 11.78
N ASP A 109 6.34 5.44 11.47
CA ASP A 109 6.70 4.62 10.31
C ASP A 109 6.52 3.14 10.65
N MET A 110 5.79 2.41 9.80
CA MET A 110 5.61 0.97 9.95
C MET A 110 6.92 0.18 9.91
N ASP A 111 7.96 0.72 9.24
CA ASP A 111 9.28 0.07 9.19
C ASP A 111 10.08 0.24 10.49
N ASN A 112 9.62 1.07 11.42
CA ASN A 112 10.24 1.29 12.73
C ASN A 112 9.17 1.51 13.81
N LEU A 113 8.30 0.50 13.98
CA LEU A 113 7.17 0.56 14.92
C LEU A 113 7.65 0.55 16.37
N PRO A 114 7.20 1.49 17.22
CA PRO A 114 7.49 1.47 18.66
C PRO A 114 6.52 0.54 19.40
N LEU A 115 6.37 -0.70 18.92
CA LEU A 115 5.52 -1.72 19.54
C LEU A 115 6.40 -2.74 20.26
N GLN A 116 6.06 -3.02 21.52
CA GLN A 116 6.74 -4.07 22.28
C GLN A 116 6.37 -5.45 21.71
N ALA A 117 7.28 -6.42 21.82
CA ALA A 117 6.97 -7.81 21.50
C ALA A 117 5.80 -8.33 22.34
N ASN A 118 4.94 -9.18 21.74
CA ASN A 118 3.78 -9.78 22.37
C ASN A 118 2.83 -8.77 23.06
N SER A 119 2.61 -7.61 22.45
CA SER A 119 1.79 -6.53 23.01
C SER A 119 0.42 -6.39 22.36
N ILE A 120 0.24 -6.85 21.12
CA ILE A 120 -1.01 -6.68 20.36
C ILE A 120 -1.72 -8.02 20.14
N ASP A 121 -3.06 -8.02 20.16
CA ASP A 121 -3.85 -9.23 19.94
C ASP A 121 -4.28 -9.37 18.47
N VAL A 122 -4.60 -8.25 17.82
CA VAL A 122 -5.04 -8.21 16.43
C VAL A 122 -4.32 -7.09 15.68
N LEU A 123 -3.84 -7.39 14.48
CA LEU A 123 -3.37 -6.41 13.51
C LEU A 123 -4.36 -6.35 12.35
N PHE A 124 -4.82 -5.16 11.99
CA PHE A 124 -5.51 -4.88 10.75
C PHE A 124 -4.67 -3.92 9.91
N SER A 125 -4.51 -4.20 8.62
CA SER A 125 -3.89 -3.26 7.70
C SER A 125 -4.50 -3.39 6.31
N ASN A 126 -4.99 -2.28 5.77
CA ASN A 126 -5.62 -2.27 4.46
C ASN A 126 -4.89 -1.31 3.53
N PHE A 127 -4.33 -1.82 2.44
CA PHE A 127 -3.68 -1.01 1.40
C PHE A 127 -2.50 -0.15 1.90
N ALA A 128 -1.79 -0.59 2.94
CA ALA A 128 -0.68 0.17 3.51
C ALA A 128 0.69 -0.51 3.36
N LEU A 129 0.78 -1.83 3.53
CA LEU A 129 2.08 -2.48 3.72
C LEU A 129 2.98 -2.47 2.47
N GLN A 130 2.43 -2.27 1.28
CA GLN A 130 3.22 -2.09 0.05
C GLN A 130 4.08 -0.82 0.06
N TRP A 131 3.86 0.11 1.00
CA TRP A 131 4.67 1.31 1.21
C TRP A 131 5.85 1.09 2.16
N SER A 132 6.01 -0.13 2.69
CA SER A 132 7.21 -0.54 3.39
C SER A 132 8.42 -0.55 2.46
N THR A 133 9.57 -0.16 2.98
CA THR A 133 10.85 -0.26 2.26
C THR A 133 11.38 -1.69 2.24
N ASN A 134 10.97 -2.51 3.20
CA ASN A 134 11.31 -3.92 3.26
C ASN A 134 10.17 -4.73 3.91
N PHE A 135 9.34 -5.31 3.05
CA PHE A 135 8.17 -6.09 3.48
C PHE A 135 8.55 -7.30 4.34
N GLU A 136 9.67 -7.98 4.08
CA GLU A 136 10.12 -9.14 4.85
C GLU A 136 10.47 -8.76 6.30
N ILE A 137 11.22 -7.67 6.48
CA ILE A 137 11.54 -7.13 7.82
C ILE A 137 10.27 -6.66 8.52
N LEU A 138 9.38 -5.95 7.82
CA LEU A 138 8.12 -5.49 8.38
C LEU A 138 7.28 -6.68 8.90
N MET A 139 7.12 -7.75 8.11
CA MET A 139 6.37 -8.92 8.54
C MET A 139 6.99 -9.56 9.80
N HIS A 140 8.32 -9.60 9.93
CA HIS A 140 8.96 -10.09 11.14
C HIS A 140 8.65 -9.19 12.35
N SER A 141 8.75 -7.86 12.21
CA SER A 141 8.41 -6.92 13.28
C SER A 141 6.95 -7.05 13.73
N LEU A 142 6.02 -7.21 12.78
CA LEU A 142 4.59 -7.42 13.08
C LEU A 142 4.34 -8.77 13.78
N TYR A 143 5.05 -9.82 13.38
CA TYR A 143 5.01 -11.11 14.06
C TYR A 143 5.50 -11.01 15.51
N GLN A 144 6.61 -10.29 15.74
CA GLN A 144 7.14 -10.09 17.10
C GLN A 144 6.15 -9.31 17.97
N ALA A 145 5.52 -8.26 17.42
CA ALA A 145 4.55 -7.45 18.16
C ALA A 145 3.30 -8.23 18.58
N LEU A 146 2.82 -9.16 17.75
CA LEU A 146 1.65 -9.99 18.08
C LEU A 146 1.93 -10.92 19.27
N LYS A 147 0.94 -11.07 20.16
CA LYS A 147 0.92 -12.10 21.19
C LYS A 147 0.81 -13.50 20.56
N PRO A 148 1.24 -14.57 21.26
CA PRO A 148 0.85 -15.93 20.91
C PRO A 148 -0.68 -16.04 20.75
N GLY A 149 -1.14 -16.70 19.69
CA GLY A 149 -2.55 -16.74 19.29
C GLY A 149 -3.11 -15.43 18.69
N GLY A 150 -2.25 -14.43 18.48
CA GLY A 150 -2.59 -13.17 17.84
C GLY A 150 -2.84 -13.33 16.34
N GLN A 151 -3.70 -12.47 15.79
CA GLN A 151 -4.15 -12.56 14.40
C GLN A 151 -3.77 -11.32 13.59
N ALA A 152 -3.48 -11.51 12.31
CA ALA A 152 -3.24 -10.41 11.38
C ALA A 152 -4.17 -10.51 10.17
N TYR A 153 -4.83 -9.42 9.83
CA TYR A 153 -5.70 -9.28 8.66
C TYR A 153 -5.12 -8.18 7.77
N ILE A 154 -4.63 -8.57 6.61
CA ILE A 154 -3.86 -7.68 5.73
C ILE A 154 -4.43 -7.70 4.32
N SER A 155 -4.62 -6.53 3.72
CA SER A 155 -4.70 -6.38 2.26
C SER A 155 -3.49 -5.60 1.75
N THR A 156 -2.79 -6.15 0.76
CA THR A 156 -1.63 -5.49 0.14
C THR A 156 -1.63 -5.66 -1.38
N VAL A 157 -1.14 -4.63 -2.06
CA VAL A 157 -1.09 -4.56 -3.53
C VAL A 157 0.06 -5.42 -4.04
N VAL A 158 -0.23 -6.26 -5.04
CA VAL A 158 0.74 -7.20 -5.63
C VAL A 158 0.93 -6.96 -7.12
N ALA A 159 1.93 -7.63 -7.69
CA ALA A 159 2.25 -7.59 -9.11
C ALA A 159 1.01 -7.89 -9.99
N GLY A 160 0.88 -7.13 -11.08
CA GLY A 160 -0.28 -7.12 -11.97
C GLY A 160 -1.20 -5.91 -11.79
N SER A 161 -1.06 -5.19 -10.67
CA SER A 161 -1.77 -3.92 -10.45
C SER A 161 -1.31 -2.82 -11.40
N LEU A 162 -2.25 -1.94 -11.77
CA LEU A 162 -2.02 -0.74 -12.58
C LEU A 162 -1.42 -1.02 -13.97
N ASN A 163 -1.70 -2.21 -14.51
CA ASN A 163 -1.20 -2.63 -15.83
C ASN A 163 -1.70 -1.73 -16.96
N GLU A 164 -2.89 -1.15 -16.83
CA GLU A 164 -3.44 -0.21 -17.81
C GLU A 164 -2.57 1.05 -17.89
N ILE A 165 -2.14 1.56 -16.74
CA ILE A 165 -1.23 2.71 -16.63
C ILE A 165 0.16 2.34 -17.16
N LYS A 166 0.69 1.18 -16.75
CA LYS A 166 1.98 0.71 -17.24
C LYS A 166 2.00 0.61 -18.76
N THR A 167 0.95 0.05 -19.35
CA THR A 167 0.78 -0.06 -20.80
C THR A 167 0.71 1.33 -21.45
N ALA A 168 -0.13 2.23 -20.93
CA ALA A 168 -0.30 3.57 -21.46
C ALA A 168 0.98 4.39 -21.48
N PHE A 169 1.83 4.24 -20.46
CA PHE A 169 3.08 4.99 -20.35
C PHE A 169 4.25 4.38 -21.16
N ALA A 170 4.17 3.11 -21.54
CA ALA A 170 5.21 2.44 -22.33
C ALA A 170 5.45 3.09 -23.71
N VAL A 171 4.49 3.89 -24.21
CA VAL A 171 4.63 4.66 -25.46
C VAL A 171 5.58 5.85 -25.34
N LEU A 172 5.88 6.29 -24.11
CA LEU A 172 6.78 7.43 -23.89
C LEU A 172 8.23 7.01 -23.76
N ASP A 173 8.48 5.93 -23.03
CA ASP A 173 9.81 5.40 -22.74
C ASP A 173 9.71 4.03 -22.05
N SER A 174 10.86 3.37 -21.82
CA SER A 174 10.95 2.07 -21.17
C SER A 174 11.10 2.13 -19.64
N HIS A 175 10.86 3.29 -19.00
CA HIS A 175 10.97 3.41 -17.54
C HIS A 175 9.73 2.85 -16.83
N ASN A 176 9.87 2.56 -15.53
CA ASN A 176 8.75 2.18 -14.69
C ASN A 176 7.98 3.42 -14.25
N HIS A 177 6.74 3.54 -14.71
CA HIS A 177 5.85 4.65 -14.34
C HIS A 177 4.90 4.31 -13.16
N ILE A 178 4.93 3.07 -12.70
CA ILE A 178 4.23 2.58 -11.51
C ILE A 178 5.22 1.96 -10.52
N ASN A 179 4.81 1.82 -9.26
CA ASN A 179 5.59 1.09 -8.27
C ASN A 179 5.75 -0.38 -8.67
N GLN A 180 6.93 -0.95 -8.40
CA GLN A 180 7.07 -2.41 -8.44
C GLN A 180 6.47 -2.98 -7.16
N PHE A 181 5.57 -3.94 -7.36
CA PHE A 181 4.90 -4.67 -6.30
C PHE A 181 5.43 -6.11 -6.26
N ALA A 182 5.54 -6.67 -5.07
CA ALA A 182 5.91 -8.07 -4.90
C ALA A 182 4.87 -9.00 -5.54
N SER A 183 5.31 -10.19 -5.97
CA SER A 183 4.38 -11.23 -6.42
C SER A 183 3.59 -11.80 -5.24
N HIS A 184 2.42 -12.41 -5.50
CA HIS A 184 1.65 -13.12 -4.47
C HIS A 184 2.49 -14.21 -3.77
N ASN A 185 3.31 -14.96 -4.52
CA ASN A 185 4.19 -15.98 -3.96
C ASN A 185 5.26 -15.37 -3.04
N ASN A 186 5.86 -14.25 -3.44
CA ASN A 186 6.83 -13.55 -2.59
C ASN A 186 6.18 -13.05 -1.30
N ILE A 187 4.94 -12.53 -1.35
CA ILE A 187 4.21 -12.13 -0.14
C ILE A 187 4.02 -13.33 0.80
N ASN A 188 3.51 -14.46 0.29
CA ASN A 188 3.31 -15.66 1.11
C ASN A 188 4.63 -16.16 1.71
N GLN A 189 5.70 -16.20 0.92
CA GLN A 189 7.03 -16.61 1.40
C GLN A 189 7.55 -15.68 2.51
N SER A 190 7.43 -14.36 2.36
CA SER A 190 7.84 -13.40 3.41
C SER A 190 7.02 -13.56 4.69
N VAL A 191 5.73 -13.85 4.56
CA VAL A 191 4.82 -14.11 5.69
C VAL A 191 5.22 -15.40 6.44
N GLU A 192 5.44 -16.50 5.71
CA GLU A 192 5.86 -17.78 6.29
C GLU A 192 7.23 -17.68 6.96
N LYS A 193 8.20 -17.03 6.30
CA LYS A 193 9.54 -16.78 6.87
C LYS A 193 9.49 -15.96 8.16
N ALA A 194 8.54 -15.04 8.29
CA ALA A 194 8.35 -14.28 9.51
C ALA A 194 7.83 -15.14 10.69
N GLY A 195 7.30 -16.33 10.40
CA GLY A 195 6.76 -17.28 11.39
C GLY A 195 5.24 -17.34 11.45
N PHE A 196 4.53 -16.58 10.60
CA PHE A 196 3.08 -16.64 10.56
C PHE A 196 2.59 -17.95 9.97
N LYS A 197 1.51 -18.49 10.57
CA LYS A 197 0.63 -19.45 9.91
C LYS A 197 -0.33 -18.69 9.00
N ILE A 198 -0.43 -19.10 7.74
CA ILE A 198 -1.39 -18.57 6.78
C ILE A 198 -2.71 -19.34 6.92
N ASN A 199 -3.74 -18.70 7.48
CA ASN A 199 -5.09 -19.27 7.54
C ASN A 199 -5.86 -19.03 6.23
N ALA A 200 -5.63 -17.88 5.57
CA ALA A 200 -6.14 -17.61 4.24
C ALA A 200 -5.17 -16.69 3.46
N SER A 201 -5.01 -16.95 2.16
CA SER A 201 -4.29 -16.08 1.24
C SER A 201 -4.99 -16.08 -0.12
N LYS A 202 -5.79 -15.04 -0.38
CA LYS A 202 -6.62 -14.94 -1.58
C LYS A 202 -6.21 -13.75 -2.42
N LYS A 203 -5.80 -13.99 -3.67
CA LYS A 203 -5.62 -12.92 -4.66
C LYS A 203 -6.97 -12.53 -5.25
N VAL A 204 -7.29 -11.24 -5.21
CA VAL A 204 -8.50 -10.63 -5.77
C VAL A 204 -8.11 -9.48 -6.67
N ILE A 205 -8.87 -9.27 -7.75
CA ILE A 205 -8.71 -8.11 -8.63
C ILE A 205 -9.88 -7.18 -8.38
N TYR A 206 -9.58 -5.95 -7.95
CA TYR A 206 -10.55 -4.87 -7.86
C TYR A 206 -10.34 -3.92 -9.02
N THR A 207 -11.41 -3.34 -9.56
CA THR A 207 -11.31 -2.45 -10.72
C THR A 207 -12.25 -1.27 -10.58
N ASP A 208 -11.70 -0.07 -10.69
CA ASP A 208 -12.48 1.15 -10.84
C ASP A 208 -12.64 1.50 -12.32
N GLN A 209 -13.78 2.09 -12.64
CA GLN A 209 -14.11 2.57 -13.99
C GLN A 209 -14.17 4.09 -14.01
N HIS A 210 -13.59 4.67 -15.04
CA HIS A 210 -13.53 6.11 -15.25
C HIS A 210 -14.04 6.49 -16.64
N SER A 211 -14.57 7.71 -16.76
CA SER A 211 -15.11 8.25 -18.01
C SER A 211 -14.05 8.49 -19.09
N SER A 212 -12.77 8.58 -18.71
CA SER A 212 -11.66 8.82 -19.64
C SER A 212 -10.33 8.34 -19.04
N ALA A 213 -9.34 8.13 -19.90
CA ALA A 213 -7.96 7.85 -19.51
C ALA A 213 -7.39 8.90 -18.55
N LEU A 214 -7.67 10.19 -18.82
CA LEU A 214 -7.21 11.27 -17.96
C LEU A 214 -7.84 11.20 -16.56
N ALA A 215 -9.13 10.84 -16.46
CA ALA A 215 -9.79 10.64 -15.18
C ALA A 215 -9.20 9.45 -14.41
N ALA A 216 -8.88 8.35 -15.11
CA ALA A 216 -8.19 7.20 -14.52
C ALA A 216 -6.78 7.53 -14.00
N ILE A 217 -5.98 8.28 -14.76
CA ILE A 217 -4.65 8.71 -14.30
C ILE A 217 -4.76 9.66 -13.09
N LYS A 218 -5.75 10.57 -13.11
CA LYS A 218 -6.00 11.50 -12.01
C LYS A 218 -6.47 10.80 -10.73
N SER A 219 -7.20 9.68 -10.81
CA SER A 219 -7.68 8.98 -9.60
C SER A 219 -6.53 8.45 -8.74
N ILE A 220 -5.47 7.93 -9.36
CA ILE A 220 -4.24 7.52 -8.65
C ILE A 220 -3.58 8.69 -7.92
N LYS A 221 -3.52 9.85 -8.59
CA LYS A 221 -2.96 11.05 -7.98
C LYS A 221 -3.81 11.55 -6.82
N ALA A 222 -5.13 11.45 -6.94
CA ALA A 222 -6.08 11.91 -5.93
C ALA A 222 -5.96 11.13 -4.61
N ILE A 223 -5.51 9.87 -4.65
CA ILE A 223 -5.25 9.06 -3.44
C ILE A 223 -3.81 9.23 -2.90
N GLY A 224 -2.99 10.11 -3.47
CA GLY A 224 -1.61 10.36 -3.02
C GLY A 224 -0.58 9.29 -3.41
N ALA A 225 -0.98 8.29 -4.21
CA ALA A 225 -0.15 7.14 -4.60
C ALA A 225 0.82 7.46 -5.76
N THR A 226 1.51 8.61 -5.70
CA THR A 226 2.38 9.10 -6.77
C THR A 226 3.88 8.98 -6.47
N ALA A 227 4.25 8.57 -5.25
CA ALA A 227 5.64 8.35 -4.91
C ALA A 227 6.13 7.05 -5.58
N GLN A 228 7.20 7.17 -6.38
CA GLN A 228 7.80 6.03 -7.10
C GLN A 228 8.90 5.38 -6.27
N ASN A 229 8.82 4.07 -6.05
CA ASN A 229 9.78 3.30 -5.25
C ASN A 229 11.00 2.76 -6.06
N HIS A 230 11.32 3.39 -7.20
CA HIS A 230 12.45 2.99 -8.08
C HIS A 230 13.34 4.16 -8.45
N ALA A 231 14.64 3.89 -8.61
CA ALA A 231 15.66 4.90 -8.94
C ALA A 231 15.56 5.42 -10.39
N THR A 232 14.89 4.69 -11.28
CA THR A 232 14.75 5.01 -12.71
C THR A 232 13.43 5.72 -12.99
N SER A 233 13.22 6.88 -12.35
CA SER A 233 12.10 7.76 -12.67
C SER A 233 12.49 8.73 -13.79
N ARG A 234 11.52 9.04 -14.67
CA ARG A 234 11.68 10.09 -15.67
C ARG A 234 11.91 11.43 -14.96
N ARG A 235 13.00 12.12 -15.28
CA ARG A 235 13.27 13.47 -14.76
C ARG A 235 12.45 14.52 -15.54
N GLY A 236 11.78 15.41 -14.82
CA GLY A 236 11.07 16.57 -15.38
C GLY A 236 9.54 16.43 -15.43
N LEU A 237 8.85 17.55 -15.65
CA LEU A 237 7.39 17.61 -15.75
C LEU A 237 6.90 16.90 -17.03
N LEU A 238 5.76 16.23 -16.92
CA LEU A 238 5.10 15.61 -18.06
C LEU A 238 4.43 16.71 -18.90
N THR A 239 4.88 16.89 -20.15
CA THR A 239 4.34 17.93 -21.03
C THR A 239 2.91 17.59 -21.44
N LYS A 240 2.11 18.60 -21.85
CA LYS A 240 0.74 18.39 -22.34
C LYS A 240 0.69 17.38 -23.50
N SER A 241 1.64 17.45 -24.43
CA SER A 241 1.74 16.51 -25.56
C SER A 241 2.07 15.09 -25.10
N ALA A 242 2.99 14.93 -24.14
CA ALA A 242 3.30 13.61 -23.58
C ALA A 242 2.08 13.01 -22.85
N LEU A 243 1.33 13.83 -22.10
CA LEU A 243 0.11 13.38 -21.42
C LEU A 243 -0.97 12.94 -22.41
N GLN A 244 -1.11 13.66 -23.52
CA GLN A 244 -2.04 13.30 -24.58
C GLN A 244 -1.69 11.93 -25.17
N LYS A 245 -0.42 11.68 -25.52
CA LYS A 245 0.04 10.38 -26.02
C LYS A 245 -0.28 9.23 -25.06
N VAL A 246 -0.09 9.44 -23.76
CA VAL A 246 -0.43 8.45 -22.73
C VAL A 246 -1.94 8.22 -22.69
N CYS A 247 -2.75 9.28 -22.76
CA CYS A 247 -4.21 9.15 -22.77
C CYS A 247 -4.70 8.40 -24.00
N ASP A 248 -4.12 8.66 -25.18
CA ASP A 248 -4.47 8.00 -26.44
C ASP A 248 -4.07 6.52 -26.45
N ALA A 249 -2.97 6.17 -25.78
CA ALA A 249 -2.49 4.80 -25.64
C ALA A 249 -3.14 4.02 -24.48
N TYR A 250 -4.02 4.66 -23.70
CA TYR A 250 -4.62 4.04 -22.53
C TYR A 250 -5.64 2.97 -22.93
N PRO A 251 -5.60 1.76 -22.35
CA PRO A 251 -6.59 0.73 -22.66
C PRO A 251 -8.02 1.15 -22.28
N ILE A 252 -8.93 1.13 -23.26
CA ILE A 252 -10.35 1.41 -23.07
C ILE A 252 -11.15 0.13 -23.31
N ILE A 253 -11.97 -0.26 -22.33
CA ILE A 253 -12.83 -1.44 -22.39
C ILE A 253 -14.27 -0.96 -22.18
N ASN A 254 -15.18 -1.32 -23.09
CA ASN A 254 -16.60 -0.91 -23.03
C ASN A 254 -16.78 0.61 -22.83
N ASN A 255 -16.02 1.42 -23.58
CA ASN A 255 -16.01 2.89 -23.50
C ASN A 255 -15.65 3.46 -22.11
N LYS A 256 -14.94 2.69 -21.28
CA LYS A 256 -14.44 3.12 -19.97
C LYS A 256 -12.94 2.89 -19.86
N ALA A 257 -12.26 3.80 -19.17
CA ALA A 257 -10.88 3.59 -18.73
C ALA A 257 -10.91 2.86 -17.39
N HIS A 258 -10.20 1.76 -17.29
CA HIS A 258 -10.16 0.93 -16.09
C HIS A 258 -8.87 1.17 -15.30
N VAL A 259 -8.97 1.12 -13.98
CA VAL A 259 -7.81 1.06 -13.08
C VAL A 259 -7.95 -0.20 -12.25
N SER A 260 -7.10 -1.20 -12.50
CA SER A 260 -7.14 -2.47 -11.77
C SER A 260 -6.05 -2.57 -10.70
N TYR A 261 -6.43 -3.16 -9.56
CA TYR A 261 -5.52 -3.50 -8.47
C TYR A 261 -5.61 -4.99 -8.20
N HIS A 262 -4.48 -5.66 -8.33
CA HIS A 262 -4.29 -7.02 -7.86
C HIS A 262 -3.91 -6.94 -6.39
N VAL A 263 -4.72 -7.53 -5.53
CA VAL A 263 -4.59 -7.43 -4.07
C VAL A 263 -4.57 -8.83 -3.50
N VAL A 264 -3.68 -9.11 -2.56
CA VAL A 264 -3.78 -10.29 -1.72
C VAL A 264 -4.46 -9.93 -0.41
N LEU A 265 -5.51 -10.68 -0.06
CA LEU A 265 -6.16 -10.66 1.25
C LEU A 265 -5.58 -11.80 2.07
N LEU A 266 -5.06 -11.48 3.25
CA LEU A 266 -4.40 -12.41 4.15
C LEU A 266 -5.15 -12.48 5.48
N SER A 267 -5.36 -13.70 5.97
CA SER A 267 -5.66 -13.97 7.38
C SER A 267 -4.53 -14.82 7.93
N LEU A 268 -3.84 -14.28 8.93
CA LEU A 268 -2.61 -14.81 9.49
C LEU A 268 -2.77 -15.02 10.99
N GLU A 269 -1.96 -15.92 11.53
CA GLU A 269 -1.94 -16.24 12.95
C GLU A 269 -0.50 -16.44 13.43
N LYS A 270 -0.18 -15.89 14.60
CA LYS A 270 0.98 -16.30 15.38
C LYS A 270 0.58 -17.49 16.23
N ALA A 271 1.24 -18.63 16.03
CA ALA A 271 0.95 -19.84 16.80
C ALA A 271 1.07 -19.57 18.31
N GLN A 272 0.31 -20.34 19.10
CA GLN A 272 0.35 -20.33 20.57
C GLN A 272 1.72 -20.78 21.09
#